data_AF-A0A2W5TI87-F1
#
_entry.id   AF-A0A2W5TI87-F1
#
_cell.length_a   1.000
_cell.length_b   1.000
_cell.length_c   1.000
_cell.angle_alpha   90.00
_cell.angle_beta   90.00
_cell.angle_gamma   90.00
#
_symmetry.space_group_name_H-M   'P 1'
#
loop_
_entity.id
_entity.type
_entity.pdbx_description
1 polymer ?
#
loop_
_entity_poly.entity_id
_entity_poly.type
_entity_poly.pdbx_seq_one_letter_code
_entity_poly.pdbx_strand_id
1 'polypeptide(L)'
;MAAMRALALAALVAAPVFAQTVYTWEDANGVHYTDDPSQVPPRHRKGNALLFDEKPRTTTVSAPVQTTAQPGLAAQPSRPASNNDERVWRERFVTANRRITTLEQTITALKASLPPRTECVAQPLVPVGTVRVGNAPGAPITTSPGQQVVTQNGYTVVNGGTVYSPAANCQVNREYDRINREIELKQVELKDAKTDLEQLDRQASYDGIPREWRRGW
;
A
#
# COMPACT_ATOMS: atom_id res chain seq x y z
N MET A 1 -29.15 41.85 -22.68
CA MET A 1 -30.26 41.53 -21.75
C MET A 1 -31.06 40.38 -22.32
N ALA A 2 -30.98 39.20 -21.73
CA ALA A 2 -32.03 38.18 -21.64
C ALA A 2 -31.45 36.95 -20.94
N ALA A 3 -31.92 36.70 -19.72
CA ALA A 3 -31.65 35.51 -18.95
C ALA A 3 -32.59 34.38 -19.39
N MET A 4 -32.15 33.12 -19.30
CA MET A 4 -33.06 32.03 -18.95
C MET A 4 -32.30 30.85 -18.35
N ARG A 5 -32.65 30.57 -17.09
CA ARG A 5 -32.30 29.40 -16.30
C ARG A 5 -33.17 28.20 -16.76
N ALA A 6 -32.55 27.03 -16.90
CA ALA A 6 -33.20 25.71 -16.82
C ALA A 6 -32.06 24.71 -16.49
N LEU A 7 -31.81 24.28 -15.25
CA LEU A 7 -32.59 23.38 -14.38
C LEU A 7 -32.84 22.01 -15.05
N ALA A 8 -31.93 21.05 -14.86
CA ALA A 8 -32.23 19.62 -15.03
C ALA A 8 -31.23 18.69 -14.30
N LEU A 9 -31.75 18.10 -13.21
CA LEU A 9 -31.48 16.78 -12.65
C LEU A 9 -30.02 16.37 -12.34
N ALA A 10 -29.64 16.51 -11.08
CA ALA A 10 -28.66 15.64 -10.43
C ALA A 10 -29.34 14.30 -10.10
N ALA A 11 -28.98 13.23 -10.82
CA ALA A 11 -29.37 11.87 -10.47
C ALA A 11 -28.52 11.40 -9.28
N LEU A 12 -29.16 11.30 -8.11
CA LEU A 12 -28.57 10.78 -6.88
C LEU A 12 -28.54 9.25 -6.98
N VAL A 13 -27.37 8.68 -7.28
CA VAL A 13 -27.15 7.23 -7.26
C VAL A 13 -27.09 6.79 -5.80
N ALA A 14 -28.19 6.27 -5.27
CA ALA A 14 -28.22 5.57 -3.99
C ALA A 14 -27.50 4.22 -4.16
N ALA A 15 -26.26 4.11 -3.69
CA ALA A 15 -25.58 2.83 -3.59
C ALA A 15 -26.16 2.01 -2.42
N PRO A 16 -26.48 0.72 -2.61
CA PRO A 16 -26.88 -0.15 -1.51
C PRO A 16 -25.69 -0.37 -0.58
N VAL A 17 -25.82 0.05 0.68
CA VAL A 17 -24.90 -0.31 1.76
C VAL A 17 -25.18 -1.78 2.12
N PHE A 18 -24.27 -2.67 1.77
CA PHE A 18 -24.31 -4.05 2.25
C PHE A 18 -24.10 -4.03 3.78
N ALA A 19 -25.12 -4.45 4.53
CA ALA A 19 -25.02 -4.65 5.96
C ALA A 19 -23.93 -5.70 6.25
N GLN A 20 -22.77 -5.25 6.71
CA GLN A 20 -21.73 -6.14 7.20
C GLN A 20 -22.20 -6.74 8.52
N THR A 21 -22.44 -8.05 8.53
CA THR A 21 -22.88 -8.77 9.72
C THR A 21 -21.70 -8.91 10.68
N VAL A 22 -21.63 -8.01 11.66
CA VAL A 22 -20.63 -8.09 12.74
C VAL A 22 -21.19 -8.98 13.85
N TYR A 23 -20.48 -10.06 14.18
CA TYR A 23 -20.78 -10.92 15.31
C TYR A 23 -20.06 -10.41 16.55
N THR A 24 -20.75 -10.39 17.69
CA THR A 24 -20.15 -10.03 18.98
C THR A 24 -20.41 -11.10 20.04
N TRP A 25 -19.42 -11.33 20.91
CA TRP A 25 -19.57 -12.18 22.10
C TRP A 25 -18.73 -11.63 23.25
N GLU A 26 -19.14 -11.92 24.49
CA GLU A 26 -18.46 -11.50 25.71
C GLU A 26 -17.90 -12.72 26.46
N ASP A 27 -16.63 -12.65 26.87
CA ASP A 27 -15.97 -13.64 27.72
C ASP A 27 -15.19 -12.97 28.88
N ALA A 28 -14.47 -13.77 29.68
CA ALA A 28 -13.71 -13.27 30.83
C ALA A 28 -12.60 -12.26 30.46
N ASN A 29 -12.23 -12.17 29.19
CA ASN A 29 -11.22 -11.24 28.68
C ASN A 29 -11.84 -9.99 28.02
N GLY A 30 -13.18 -9.91 27.94
CA GLY A 30 -13.92 -8.77 27.43
C GLY A 30 -14.84 -9.08 26.25
N VAL A 31 -15.20 -8.04 25.50
CA VAL A 31 -16.11 -8.11 24.34
C VAL A 31 -15.29 -8.23 23.06
N HIS A 32 -15.64 -9.22 22.23
CA HIS A 32 -14.99 -9.50 20.96
C HIS A 32 -15.94 -9.20 19.79
N TYR A 33 -15.35 -8.88 18.63
CA TYR A 33 -16.06 -8.58 17.39
C TYR A 33 -15.39 -9.33 16.24
N THR A 34 -16.19 -9.93 15.35
CA THR A 34 -15.68 -10.57 14.14
C THR A 34 -16.71 -10.52 13.02
N ASP A 35 -16.24 -10.39 11.79
CA ASP A 35 -17.09 -10.48 10.59
C ASP A 35 -17.18 -11.92 10.06
N ASP A 36 -16.38 -12.84 10.63
CA ASP A 36 -16.32 -14.24 10.25
C ASP A 36 -16.95 -15.13 11.34
N PRO A 37 -18.12 -15.76 11.09
CA PRO A 37 -18.78 -16.62 12.08
C PRO A 37 -17.95 -17.84 12.47
N SER A 38 -16.94 -18.22 11.68
CA SER A 38 -16.04 -19.32 12.00
C SER A 38 -15.06 -18.99 13.13
N GLN A 39 -14.80 -17.69 13.39
CA GLN A 39 -13.93 -17.22 14.47
C GLN A 39 -14.64 -17.21 15.84
N VAL A 40 -15.98 -17.22 15.85
CA VAL A 40 -16.76 -17.26 17.10
C VAL A 40 -16.57 -18.63 17.77
N PRO A 41 -16.18 -18.71 19.05
CA PRO A 41 -16.00 -20.00 19.72
C PRO A 41 -17.31 -20.80 19.81
N PRO A 42 -17.29 -22.15 19.70
CA PRO A 42 -18.51 -22.97 19.63
C PRO A 42 -19.51 -22.77 20.78
N ARG A 43 -19.00 -22.43 21.98
CA ARG A 43 -19.80 -22.15 23.17
C ARG A 43 -20.65 -20.88 23.05
N HIS A 44 -20.25 -19.91 22.21
CA HIS A 44 -20.97 -18.65 21.99
C HIS A 44 -21.81 -18.64 20.71
N ARG A 45 -21.66 -19.65 19.83
CA ARG A 45 -22.46 -19.80 18.59
C ARG A 45 -23.93 -20.14 18.85
N LYS A 46 -24.22 -20.83 19.96
CA LYS A 46 -25.58 -21.25 20.33
C LYS A 46 -26.09 -20.40 21.49
N GLY A 47 -26.60 -19.21 21.19
CA GLY A 47 -27.49 -18.49 22.12
C GLY A 47 -27.20 -17.02 22.38
N ASN A 48 -25.97 -16.52 22.18
CA ASN A 48 -25.61 -15.14 22.57
C ASN A 48 -24.83 -14.34 21.51
N ALA A 49 -24.46 -14.92 20.37
CA ALA A 49 -23.97 -14.15 19.24
C ALA A 49 -25.16 -13.40 18.62
N LEU A 50 -25.42 -12.19 19.09
CA LEU A 50 -26.46 -11.33 18.54
C LEU A 50 -26.07 -10.97 17.09
N LEU A 51 -26.81 -11.54 16.15
CA LEU A 51 -26.93 -10.99 14.81
C LEU A 51 -27.46 -9.56 14.98
N PHE A 52 -26.74 -8.56 14.48
CA PHE A 52 -27.30 -7.22 14.39
C PHE A 52 -28.44 -7.25 13.36
N ASP A 53 -29.66 -7.47 13.83
CA ASP A 53 -30.90 -7.27 13.07
C ASP A 53 -31.54 -5.99 13.63
N GLU A 54 -31.46 -4.92 12.86
CA GLU A 54 -32.00 -3.61 13.20
C GLU A 54 -33.53 -3.67 13.19
N LYS A 55 -34.14 -4.17 14.26
CA LYS A 55 -35.58 -4.02 14.49
C LYS A 55 -35.86 -2.60 14.99
N PRO A 56 -36.70 -1.80 14.29
CA PRO A 56 -37.09 -0.49 14.78
C PRO A 56 -37.84 -0.67 16.09
N ARG A 57 -37.29 -0.10 17.17
CA ARG A 57 -37.92 -0.12 18.48
C ARG A 57 -39.19 0.73 18.40
N THR A 58 -40.35 0.07 18.36
CA THR A 58 -41.63 0.72 18.61
C THR A 58 -41.62 1.25 20.04
N THR A 59 -41.51 2.57 20.16
CA THR A 59 -41.54 3.30 21.42
C THR A 59 -42.94 3.20 22.02
N THR A 60 -43.13 2.32 23.00
CA THR A 60 -44.31 2.38 23.87
C THR A 60 -44.12 3.59 24.79
N VAL A 61 -44.93 4.61 24.55
CA VAL A 61 -45.05 5.83 25.35
C VAL A 61 -45.36 5.46 26.80
N SER A 62 -44.49 5.86 27.72
CA SER A 62 -44.81 6.00 29.14
C SER A 62 -44.50 7.44 29.56
N ALA A 63 -45.43 7.97 30.34
CA ALA A 63 -45.68 9.37 30.71
C ALA A 63 -44.46 10.20 31.16
N PRO A 64 -44.53 11.55 31.07
CA PRO A 64 -43.38 12.43 31.25
C PRO A 64 -43.00 12.53 32.73
N VAL A 65 -41.89 11.91 33.10
CA VAL A 65 -41.17 12.28 34.33
C VAL A 65 -40.26 13.44 33.97
N GLN A 66 -40.47 14.54 34.69
CA GLN A 66 -39.86 15.84 34.53
C GLN A 66 -38.34 15.75 34.33
N THR A 67 -37.89 16.24 33.18
CA THR A 67 -36.47 16.48 32.90
C THR A 67 -36.00 17.66 33.74
N THR A 68 -35.44 17.39 34.92
CA THR A 68 -34.44 18.28 35.49
C THR A 68 -33.25 18.24 34.52
N ALA A 69 -32.97 19.35 33.86
CA ALA A 69 -31.82 19.49 32.99
C ALA A 69 -30.54 19.15 33.77
N GLN A 70 -29.96 17.98 33.50
CA GLN A 70 -28.60 17.66 33.92
C GLN A 70 -27.65 18.40 32.97
N PRO A 71 -26.88 19.39 33.44
CA PRO A 71 -25.90 20.08 32.62
C PRO A 71 -24.76 19.12 32.28
N GLY A 72 -24.47 18.97 30.99
CA GLY A 72 -23.22 18.45 30.44
C GLY A 72 -22.59 17.24 31.14
N LEU A 73 -22.88 16.03 30.65
CA LEU A 73 -21.91 14.94 30.73
C LEU A 73 -20.75 15.27 29.78
N ALA A 74 -19.87 16.16 30.22
CA ALA A 74 -18.49 16.12 29.79
C ALA A 74 -17.99 14.70 30.08
N ALA A 75 -17.42 14.05 29.07
CA ALA A 75 -16.71 12.78 29.23
C ALA A 75 -15.77 12.91 30.43
N GLN A 76 -16.07 12.15 31.49
CA GLN A 76 -15.28 12.16 32.70
C GLN A 76 -13.90 11.62 32.31
N PRO A 77 -12.80 12.36 32.50
CA PRO A 77 -11.49 11.91 32.07
C PRO A 77 -11.17 10.59 32.77
N SER A 78 -10.81 9.59 31.96
CA SER A 78 -10.29 8.30 32.40
C SER A 78 -9.25 8.53 33.49
N ARG A 79 -9.34 7.74 34.57
CA ARG A 79 -8.42 7.66 35.72
C ARG A 79 -6.99 8.13 35.39
N PRO A 80 -6.34 8.96 36.23
CA PRO A 80 -4.96 9.39 35.98
C PRO A 80 -4.06 8.17 35.81
N ALA A 81 -3.33 8.13 34.70
CA ALA A 81 -2.47 7.03 34.33
C ALA A 81 -1.44 6.77 35.44
N SER A 82 -1.34 5.53 35.89
CA SER A 82 -0.34 5.10 36.88
C SER A 82 1.03 4.92 36.23
N ASN A 83 2.11 4.87 37.02
CA ASN A 83 3.47 4.62 36.51
C ASN A 83 3.60 3.29 35.74
N ASN A 84 2.76 2.29 36.04
CA ASN A 84 2.71 1.05 35.28
C ASN A 84 2.10 1.26 33.88
N ASP A 85 1.15 2.18 33.76
CA ASP A 85 0.54 2.56 32.48
C ASP A 85 1.56 3.34 31.62
N GLU A 86 2.41 4.17 32.23
CA GLU A 86 3.48 4.88 31.52
C GLU A 86 4.38 3.93 30.73
N ARG A 87 4.91 2.89 31.40
CA ARG A 87 5.83 1.95 30.76
C ARG A 87 5.16 1.24 29.58
N VAL A 88 3.92 0.80 29.76
CA VAL A 88 3.13 0.13 28.71
C VAL A 88 2.91 1.06 27.52
N TRP A 89 2.49 2.30 27.76
CA TRP A 89 2.29 3.27 26.69
C TRP A 89 3.58 3.58 25.94
N ARG A 90 4.66 3.82 26.66
CA ARG A 90 5.99 4.07 26.05
C ARG A 90 6.43 2.89 25.19
N GLU A 91 6.30 1.67 25.68
CA GLU A 91 6.68 0.47 24.94
C GLU A 91 5.89 0.33 23.63
N ARG A 92 4.59 0.63 23.63
CA ARG A 92 3.75 0.62 22.42
C ARG A 92 4.24 1.63 21.38
N PHE A 93 4.51 2.87 21.80
CA PHE A 93 5.04 3.92 20.90
C PHE A 93 6.43 3.58 20.37
N VAL A 94 7.34 3.09 21.23
CA VAL A 94 8.69 2.67 20.83
C VAL A 94 8.62 1.53 19.82
N THR A 95 7.75 0.55 20.05
CA THR A 95 7.56 -0.59 19.14
C THR A 95 7.02 -0.15 17.78
N ALA A 96 5.99 0.70 17.78
CA ALA A 96 5.42 1.24 16.54
C ALA A 96 6.45 2.05 15.74
N ASN A 97 7.19 2.95 16.39
CA ASN A 97 8.24 3.75 15.75
C ASN A 97 9.38 2.88 15.22
N ARG A 98 9.84 1.88 15.99
CA ARG A 98 10.88 0.93 15.52
C ARG A 98 10.43 0.15 14.30
N ARG A 99 9.16 -0.24 14.23
CA ARG A 99 8.62 -0.94 13.05
C ARG A 99 8.66 -0.02 11.81
N ILE A 100 8.23 1.24 11.97
CA ILE A 100 8.27 2.24 10.89
C ILE A 100 9.71 2.46 10.41
N THR A 101 10.65 2.73 11.32
CA THR A 101 12.05 2.98 10.94
C THR A 101 12.70 1.77 10.30
N THR A 102 12.42 0.56 10.80
CA THR A 102 12.88 -0.70 10.19
C THR A 102 12.36 -0.83 8.76
N LEU A 103 11.06 -0.62 8.54
CA LEU A 103 10.46 -0.70 7.20
C LEU A 103 11.04 0.34 6.24
N GLU A 104 11.25 1.58 6.71
CA GLU A 104 11.88 2.64 5.91
C GLU A 104 13.32 2.28 5.50
N GLN A 105 14.10 1.73 6.43
CA GLN A 105 15.46 1.25 6.16
C GLN A 105 15.45 0.08 5.18
N THR A 106 14.56 -0.90 5.36
CA THR A 106 14.43 -2.04 4.44
C THR A 106 14.04 -1.59 3.04
N ILE A 107 13.07 -0.70 2.89
CA ILE A 107 12.68 -0.15 1.58
C ILE A 107 13.86 0.58 0.93
N THR A 108 14.61 1.36 1.71
CA THR A 108 15.78 2.09 1.21
C THR A 108 16.87 1.13 0.74
N ALA A 109 17.15 0.08 1.52
CA ALA A 109 18.11 -0.95 1.15
C ALA A 109 17.68 -1.72 -0.11
N LEU A 110 16.41 -2.12 -0.21
CA LEU A 110 15.86 -2.80 -1.40
C LEU A 110 15.93 -1.92 -2.64
N LYS A 111 15.63 -0.63 -2.51
CA LYS A 111 15.76 0.34 -3.61
C LYS A 111 17.21 0.48 -4.06
N ALA A 112 18.16 0.49 -3.12
CA ALA A 112 19.58 0.53 -3.43
C ALA A 112 20.10 -0.75 -4.11
N SER A 113 19.46 -1.90 -3.85
CA SER A 113 19.80 -3.18 -4.47
C SER A 113 19.07 -3.46 -5.79
N LEU A 114 18.28 -2.52 -6.33
CA LEU A 114 17.55 -2.73 -7.58
C LEU A 114 18.53 -2.90 -8.75
N PRO A 115 18.49 -4.05 -9.46
CA PRO A 115 19.26 -4.22 -10.67
C PRO A 115 18.65 -3.37 -11.81
N PRO A 116 19.34 -3.19 -12.95
CA PRO A 116 18.73 -2.57 -14.10
C PRO A 116 17.52 -3.37 -14.58
N ARG A 117 16.46 -2.68 -14.99
CA ARG A 117 15.22 -3.29 -15.49
C ARG A 117 15.45 -4.20 -16.70
N THR A 118 16.46 -3.89 -17.50
CA THR A 118 16.85 -4.66 -18.67
C THR A 118 18.29 -5.11 -18.48
N GLU A 119 18.53 -6.40 -18.67
CA GLU A 119 19.87 -6.97 -18.72
C GLU A 119 20.23 -7.25 -20.17
N CYS A 120 21.38 -6.73 -20.62
CA CYS A 120 21.86 -6.92 -21.98
C CYS A 120 23.12 -7.77 -21.94
N VAL A 121 23.04 -8.98 -22.51
CA VAL A 121 24.20 -9.85 -22.68
C VAL A 121 24.77 -9.61 -24.07
N ALA A 122 26.06 -9.27 -24.13
CA ALA A 122 26.77 -9.16 -25.40
C ALA A 122 26.79 -10.54 -26.06
N GLN A 123 26.25 -10.65 -27.28
CA GLN A 123 26.33 -11.89 -28.03
C GLN A 123 27.69 -11.96 -28.75
N PRO A 124 28.21 -13.18 -28.99
CA PRO A 124 29.34 -13.36 -29.88
C PRO A 124 29.00 -12.78 -31.26
N LEU A 125 29.98 -12.10 -31.85
CA LEU A 125 29.86 -11.51 -33.17
C LEU A 125 29.55 -12.61 -34.19
N VAL A 126 28.30 -12.65 -34.66
CA VAL A 126 27.90 -13.53 -35.77
C VAL A 126 28.18 -12.82 -37.10
N PRO A 127 28.81 -13.51 -38.07
CA PRO A 127 29.02 -12.96 -39.41
C PRO A 127 27.66 -12.87 -40.11
N VAL A 128 27.24 -11.65 -40.45
CA VAL A 128 25.91 -11.39 -41.06
C VAL A 128 26.00 -11.26 -42.58
N GLY A 129 27.21 -11.16 -43.12
CA GLY A 129 27.45 -11.15 -44.56
C GLY A 129 28.87 -10.77 -44.95
N THR A 130 29.12 -10.76 -46.25
CA THR A 130 30.38 -10.33 -46.87
C THR A 130 30.12 -9.17 -47.81
N VAL A 131 30.94 -8.12 -47.76
CA VAL A 131 30.81 -6.97 -48.67
C VAL A 131 31.56 -7.26 -49.97
N ARG A 132 30.91 -7.11 -51.13
CA ARG A 132 31.59 -6.99 -52.43
C ARG A 132 31.69 -5.52 -52.81
N VAL A 133 32.91 -5.06 -53.08
CA VAL A 133 33.18 -3.70 -53.54
C VAL A 133 32.91 -3.64 -55.06
N GLY A 134 31.87 -2.92 -55.48
CA GLY A 134 31.54 -2.71 -56.91
C GLY A 134 30.22 -1.95 -57.14
N ASN A 135 30.26 -0.92 -58.00
CA ASN A 135 29.26 0.15 -58.19
C ASN A 135 27.94 -0.30 -58.84
N ALA A 136 26.83 -0.29 -58.11
CA ALA A 136 25.46 -0.20 -58.67
C ALA A 136 24.44 0.34 -57.63
N PRO A 137 23.40 1.09 -58.04
CA PRO A 137 22.43 1.71 -57.12
C PRO A 137 21.52 0.67 -56.44
N GLY A 138 21.39 0.79 -55.11
CA GLY A 138 20.93 -0.25 -54.17
C GLY A 138 22.05 -0.73 -53.23
N ALA A 139 23.00 0.17 -52.94
CA ALA A 139 24.43 -0.14 -52.88
C ALA A 139 24.92 -0.85 -51.59
N PRO A 140 25.93 -1.72 -51.69
CA PRO A 140 26.68 -2.23 -50.54
C PRO A 140 27.42 -1.09 -49.83
N ILE A 141 27.47 -1.16 -48.49
CA ILE A 141 28.15 -0.15 -47.69
C ILE A 141 29.67 -0.26 -47.94
N THR A 142 30.23 0.67 -48.71
CA THR A 142 31.68 0.79 -48.88
C THR A 142 32.27 1.56 -47.71
N THR A 143 32.81 0.84 -46.74
CA THR A 143 33.69 1.43 -45.72
C THR A 143 35.15 1.15 -46.07
N SER A 144 35.98 2.18 -45.97
CA SER A 144 37.43 1.99 -45.95
C SER A 144 37.83 1.02 -44.82
N PRO A 145 38.97 0.30 -44.93
CA PRO A 145 39.47 -0.51 -43.82
C PRO A 145 39.55 0.33 -42.54
N GLY A 146 38.79 -0.05 -41.52
CA GLY A 146 38.68 0.68 -40.24
C GLY A 146 37.47 1.60 -40.08
N GLN A 147 36.59 1.76 -41.08
CA GLN A 147 35.35 2.52 -40.93
C GLN A 147 34.22 1.66 -40.34
N GLN A 148 33.54 2.18 -39.32
CA GLN A 148 32.33 1.58 -38.74
C GLN A 148 31.10 1.98 -39.57
N VAL A 149 30.26 1.02 -39.95
CA VAL A 149 28.94 1.33 -40.52
C VAL A 149 27.93 1.45 -39.41
N VAL A 150 27.17 2.54 -39.37
CA VAL A 150 26.04 2.69 -38.46
C VAL A 150 24.75 2.33 -39.20
N THR A 151 24.05 1.29 -38.74
CA THR A 151 22.69 0.98 -39.21
C THR A 151 21.66 1.39 -38.14
N GLN A 152 20.37 1.41 -38.50
CA GLN A 152 19.26 1.76 -37.58
C GLN A 152 19.24 0.93 -36.26
N ASN A 153 19.88 -0.24 -36.24
CA ASN A 153 19.95 -1.14 -35.08
C ASN A 153 21.35 -1.21 -34.44
N GLY A 154 22.29 -0.33 -34.79
CA GLY A 154 23.63 -0.25 -34.21
C GLY A 154 24.79 -0.37 -35.20
N TYR A 155 26.01 -0.15 -34.69
CA TYR A 155 27.28 -0.21 -35.42
C TYR A 155 27.55 -1.63 -35.94
N THR A 156 28.11 -1.83 -37.13
CA THR A 156 28.68 -3.13 -37.56
C THR A 156 30.19 -3.02 -37.75
N VAL A 157 30.93 -4.01 -37.26
CA VAL A 157 32.40 -4.07 -37.40
C VAL A 157 32.74 -4.83 -38.68
N VAL A 158 33.59 -4.26 -39.54
CA VAL A 158 34.10 -4.91 -40.75
C VAL A 158 35.54 -5.36 -40.49
N ASN A 159 35.78 -6.68 -40.49
CA ASN A 159 37.13 -7.25 -40.38
C ASN A 159 37.35 -8.23 -41.55
N GLY A 160 38.33 -7.97 -42.40
CA GLY A 160 38.65 -8.82 -43.55
C GLY A 160 37.51 -8.98 -44.57
N GLY A 161 36.61 -8.00 -44.71
CA GLY A 161 35.46 -8.05 -45.63
C GLY A 161 34.20 -8.75 -45.07
N THR A 162 34.27 -9.28 -43.84
CA THR A 162 33.13 -9.87 -43.13
C THR A 162 32.49 -8.82 -42.21
N VAL A 163 31.17 -8.70 -42.27
CA VAL A 163 30.38 -7.78 -41.45
C VAL A 163 29.87 -8.51 -40.21
N TYR A 164 30.16 -7.96 -39.03
CA TYR A 164 29.68 -8.47 -37.76
C TYR A 164 28.66 -7.51 -37.15
N SER A 165 27.55 -8.06 -36.66
CA SER A 165 26.59 -7.31 -35.84
C SER A 165 26.93 -7.48 -34.36
N PRO A 166 27.17 -6.41 -33.59
CA PRO A 166 27.19 -6.44 -32.14
C PRO A 166 25.74 -6.56 -31.66
N ALA A 167 25.17 -7.74 -31.80
CA ALA A 167 23.88 -8.03 -31.21
C ALA A 167 24.07 -8.13 -29.69
N ALA A 168 23.39 -7.26 -28.94
CA ALA A 168 23.16 -7.51 -27.52
C ALA A 168 21.77 -8.15 -27.39
N ASN A 169 21.67 -9.30 -26.72
CA ASN A 169 20.37 -9.82 -26.32
C ASN A 169 19.94 -9.08 -25.05
N CYS A 170 19.02 -8.14 -25.18
CA CYS A 170 18.46 -7.44 -24.04
C CYS A 170 17.16 -8.14 -23.62
N GLN A 171 17.12 -8.63 -22.38
CA GLN A 171 15.95 -9.26 -21.79
C GLN A 171 15.52 -8.48 -20.54
N VAL A 172 14.22 -8.56 -20.23
CA VAL A 172 13.70 -8.00 -18.98
C VAL A 172 14.31 -8.78 -17.81
N ASN A 173 14.87 -8.06 -16.85
CA ASN A 173 15.49 -8.65 -15.69
C ASN A 173 14.40 -9.10 -14.68
N ARG A 174 14.22 -10.42 -14.52
CA ARG A 174 13.23 -10.97 -13.59
C ARG A 174 13.50 -10.62 -12.13
N GLU A 175 14.76 -10.39 -11.77
CA GLU A 175 15.14 -9.97 -10.41
C GLU A 175 14.69 -8.56 -10.10
N TYR A 176 14.66 -7.66 -11.11
CA TYR A 176 14.09 -6.33 -10.96
C TYR A 176 12.61 -6.43 -10.55
N ASP A 177 11.82 -7.22 -11.27
CA ASP A 177 10.39 -7.37 -10.99
C ASP A 177 10.14 -7.99 -9.60
N ARG A 178 10.97 -8.96 -9.19
CA ARG A 178 10.92 -9.58 -7.86
C ARG A 178 11.16 -8.55 -6.75
N ILE A 179 12.25 -7.81 -6.83
CA ILE A 179 12.63 -6.80 -5.81
C ILE A 179 11.64 -5.63 -5.82
N ASN A 180 11.18 -5.20 -6.99
CA ASN A 180 10.20 -4.12 -7.10
C ASN A 180 8.86 -4.49 -6.45
N ARG A 181 8.38 -5.72 -6.65
CA ARG A 181 7.19 -6.23 -5.95
C ARG A 181 7.36 -6.26 -4.43
N GLU A 182 8.55 -6.64 -3.95
CA GLU A 182 8.86 -6.61 -2.52
C GLU A 182 8.84 -5.19 -1.95
N ILE A 183 9.41 -4.22 -2.69
CA ILE A 183 9.36 -2.80 -2.33
C ILE A 183 7.90 -2.31 -2.23
N GLU A 184 7.05 -2.66 -3.19
CA GLU A 184 5.63 -2.29 -3.19
C GLU A 184 4.91 -2.86 -1.96
N LEU A 185 5.12 -4.14 -1.64
CA LEU A 185 4.55 -4.76 -0.45
C LEU A 185 5.02 -4.06 0.84
N LYS A 186 6.31 -3.78 0.96
CA LYS A 186 6.87 -3.11 2.14
C LYS A 186 6.38 -1.67 2.28
N GLN A 187 6.12 -0.97 1.17
CA GLN A 187 5.51 0.36 1.21
C GLN A 187 4.07 0.33 1.74
N VAL A 188 3.30 -0.70 1.40
CA VAL A 188 1.96 -0.92 1.98
C VAL A 188 2.09 -1.20 3.48
N GLU A 189 2.97 -2.11 3.89
CA GLU A 189 3.22 -2.39 5.32
C GLU A 189 3.64 -1.14 6.09
N LEU A 190 4.47 -0.28 5.48
CA LEU A 190 4.89 0.99 6.07
C LEU A 190 3.70 1.94 6.26
N LYS A 191 2.80 2.03 5.28
CA LYS A 191 1.60 2.85 5.37
C LYS A 191 0.67 2.35 6.48
N ASP A 192 0.51 1.04 6.59
CA ASP A 192 -0.31 0.43 7.65
C ASP A 192 0.30 0.69 9.02
N ALA A 193 1.62 0.51 9.19
CA ALA A 193 2.33 0.81 10.43
C ALA A 193 2.22 2.28 10.85
N LYS A 194 2.21 3.22 9.88
CA LYS A 194 1.96 4.65 10.15
C LYS A 194 0.52 4.89 10.60
N THR A 195 -0.44 4.21 9.99
CA THR A 195 -1.86 4.27 10.38
C THR A 195 -2.05 3.73 11.80
N ASP A 196 -1.37 2.63 12.16
CA ASP A 196 -1.38 2.06 13.51
C ASP A 196 -0.84 3.05 14.54
N LEU A 197 0.25 3.77 14.21
CA LEU A 197 0.81 4.81 15.08
C LEU A 197 -0.16 5.98 15.28
N GLU A 198 -0.86 6.42 14.23
CA GLU A 198 -1.89 7.46 14.35
C GLU A 198 -3.08 7.01 15.21
N GLN A 199 -3.52 5.75 15.04
CA GLN A 199 -4.56 5.17 15.90
C GLN A 199 -4.10 5.12 17.36
N LEU A 200 -2.84 4.75 17.60
CA LEU A 200 -2.25 4.73 18.93
C LEU A 200 -2.21 6.13 19.56
N ASP A 201 -1.88 7.19 18.79
CA ASP A 201 -1.91 8.57 19.29
C ASP A 201 -3.33 9.08 19.56
N ARG A 202 -4.31 8.68 18.75
CA ARG A 202 -5.74 8.97 19.02
C ARG A 202 -6.19 8.31 20.32
N GLN A 203 -5.87 7.03 20.51
CA GLN A 203 -6.20 6.32 21.75
C GLN A 203 -5.51 6.94 22.96
N ALA A 204 -4.21 7.25 22.86
CA ALA A 204 -3.47 7.92 23.91
C ALA A 204 -4.06 9.30 24.25
N SER A 205 -4.59 10.02 23.26
CA SER A 205 -5.30 11.29 23.48
C SER A 205 -6.60 11.11 24.24
N TYR A 206 -7.38 10.09 23.89
CA TYR A 206 -8.62 9.75 24.57
C TYR A 206 -8.37 9.34 26.04
N ASP A 207 -7.30 8.57 26.28
CA ASP A 207 -6.91 8.09 27.61
C ASP A 207 -6.16 9.15 28.45
N GLY A 208 -6.05 10.39 27.96
CA GLY A 208 -5.40 11.48 28.69
C GLY A 208 -3.89 11.30 28.88
N ILE A 209 -3.26 10.47 28.06
CA ILE A 209 -1.83 10.13 28.18
C ILE A 209 -0.97 11.36 27.86
N PRO A 210 -0.05 11.77 28.73
CA PRO A 210 0.79 12.94 28.48
C PRO A 210 1.64 12.82 27.19
N ARG A 211 1.92 13.95 26.52
CA ARG A 211 2.64 13.94 25.22
C ARG A 211 4.08 13.47 25.35
N GLU A 212 4.70 13.71 26.49
CA GLU A 212 6.05 13.28 26.85
C GLU A 212 6.19 11.75 26.99
N TRP A 213 5.07 11.03 27.13
CA TRP A 213 5.06 9.57 27.08
C TRP A 213 4.99 9.05 25.65
N ARG A 214 4.50 9.88 24.71
CA ARG A 214 4.32 9.55 23.29
C ARG A 214 5.51 9.95 22.41
N ARG A 215 6.25 10.99 22.82
CA ARG A 215 7.42 11.54 22.12
C ARG A 215 8.66 11.27 22.95
N GLY A 216 9.67 10.61 22.40
CA GLY A 216 10.94 10.58 23.12
C GLY A 216 12.01 9.57 22.76
N TRP A 217 12.00 8.86 21.62
CA TRP A 217 13.06 7.91 21.29
C TRP A 217 13.21 7.76 19.78
#